data_AF-A0A3L7XPA2-F1
#
_entry.id   AF-A0A3L7XPA2-F1
#
_cell.length_a   1.000
_cell.length_b   1.000
_cell.length_c   1.000
_cell.angle_alpha   90.00
_cell.angle_beta   90.00
_cell.angle_gamma   90.00
#
_symmetry.space_group_name_H-M   'P 1'
#
loop_
_entity.id
_entity.type
_entity.pdbx_description
1 polymer ?
#
loop_
_entity_poly.entity_id
_entity_poly.type
_entity_poly.pdbx_seq_one_letter_code
_entity_poly.pdbx_strand_id
1 'polypeptide(L)'
;MSGLIDPVSARSLATSGSRVTITPAVERASDAPVFFQEGRVVTFLLLGLLYLLLALSLDAAGWVKSMGLLVPVVLGALTLGTLMAYSRFDGFFMLSHSLATGLTWVFYLMTGTVGHERRVAVFLDHGVPVLQARAYFLLERWLEWVQAALNNNASNDNYIFVLEISFLVWWLAYLGAWTVFRHGYVWRGVVMAAVALLVNTYYAPNPVTGFLVIFCIAALLLLAWTNLISNRQRWRAFRITFSQDIGFDFMRTGLLYTLMIITFAFVAPSLGRNTWFHRLLAPINQRWEETTQEFNRLYEGLNRQERLVATGFGRTLALGGARNVTDRAVFQVQAAQGRYWRAVTFDEFNGRQWTNNAEIEAEFEAGT
;
A
#
# COMPACT_ATOMS: atom_id res chain seq x y z
N MET A 1 26.14 -79.00 1.98
CA MET A 1 26.49 -77.57 2.07
C MET A 1 26.10 -76.96 0.72
N SER A 2 24.83 -76.61 0.45
CA SER A 2 23.96 -75.54 0.97
C SER A 2 24.53 -74.12 0.81
N GLY A 3 23.79 -73.27 0.10
CA GLY A 3 24.02 -71.83 -0.11
C GLY A 3 23.95 -71.43 -1.59
N LEU A 4 22.85 -71.73 -2.32
CA LEU A 4 21.62 -70.93 -2.47
C LEU A 4 21.85 -69.53 -3.06
N ILE A 5 21.55 -69.42 -4.36
CA ILE A 5 21.20 -68.19 -5.06
C ILE A 5 19.82 -67.78 -4.55
N ASP A 6 19.67 -66.52 -4.13
CA ASP A 6 18.36 -65.88 -3.96
C ASP A 6 18.41 -64.44 -4.50
N PRO A 7 17.26 -63.90 -4.96
CA PRO A 7 17.19 -63.27 -6.27
C PRO A 7 16.95 -61.75 -6.22
N VAL A 8 17.27 -61.11 -7.34
CA VAL A 8 16.82 -59.77 -7.73
C VAL A 8 15.32 -59.66 -7.47
N SER A 9 14.92 -58.76 -6.57
CA SER A 9 13.52 -58.58 -6.22
C SER A 9 12.74 -58.12 -7.45
N ALA A 10 11.78 -58.95 -7.84
CA ALA A 10 10.87 -58.66 -8.94
C ALA A 10 10.06 -57.41 -8.60
N ARG A 11 10.16 -56.38 -9.45
CA ARG A 11 9.13 -55.35 -9.58
C ARG A 11 7.80 -56.08 -9.77
N SER A 12 6.84 -55.84 -8.88
CA SER A 12 5.45 -56.16 -9.17
C SER A 12 4.96 -55.22 -10.29
N LEU A 13 5.15 -55.65 -11.53
CA LEU A 13 4.47 -55.08 -12.68
C LEU A 13 3.03 -55.56 -12.64
N ALA A 14 2.15 -54.79 -11.99
CA ALA A 14 0.72 -54.90 -12.23
C ALA A 14 0.44 -54.31 -13.62
N THR A 15 0.45 -55.15 -14.66
CA THR A 15 -0.04 -54.78 -15.99
C THR A 15 -1.57 -54.83 -15.98
N SER A 16 -2.18 -53.72 -15.54
CA SER A 16 -3.58 -53.42 -15.82
C SER A 16 -3.67 -51.97 -16.26
N GLY A 17 -3.98 -51.76 -17.55
CA GLY A 17 -4.20 -50.44 -18.14
C GLY A 17 -2.94 -49.77 -18.68
N SER A 18 -3.01 -49.35 -19.94
CA SER A 18 -1.96 -48.73 -20.77
C SER A 18 -1.51 -47.31 -20.35
N ARG A 19 -1.28 -47.07 -19.07
CA ARG A 19 -0.60 -45.86 -18.57
C ARG A 19 0.50 -46.25 -17.59
N VAL A 20 1.74 -46.23 -18.07
CA VAL A 20 2.90 -46.10 -17.18
C VAL A 20 2.86 -44.68 -16.61
N THR A 21 2.16 -44.51 -15.51
CA THR A 21 2.29 -43.30 -14.70
C THR A 21 3.62 -43.41 -13.99
N ILE A 22 4.67 -42.83 -14.57
CA ILE A 22 5.90 -42.57 -13.82
C ILE A 22 5.52 -41.49 -12.82
N THR A 23 5.07 -41.88 -11.64
CA THR A 23 5.11 -41.00 -10.47
C THR A 23 6.60 -40.89 -10.15
N PRO A 24 7.29 -39.77 -10.45
CA PRO A 24 8.63 -39.60 -9.92
C PRO A 24 8.50 -39.77 -8.40
N ALA A 25 9.45 -40.49 -7.80
CA ALA A 25 9.68 -40.36 -6.38
C ALA A 25 10.02 -38.89 -6.15
N VAL A 26 8.99 -38.08 -5.92
CA VAL A 26 9.13 -36.85 -5.18
C VAL A 26 9.47 -37.35 -3.80
N GLU A 27 10.74 -37.67 -3.61
CA GLU A 27 11.39 -37.47 -2.32
C GLU A 27 11.01 -36.04 -1.98
N ARG A 28 9.93 -35.90 -1.21
CA ARG A 28 9.52 -34.61 -0.71
C ARG A 28 10.76 -34.16 0.01
N ALA A 29 11.38 -33.10 -0.48
CA ALA A 29 12.23 -32.26 0.33
C ALA A 29 11.32 -31.66 1.43
N SER A 30 10.82 -32.49 2.34
CA SER A 30 9.75 -32.18 3.29
C SER A 30 10.26 -31.51 4.56
N ASP A 31 11.56 -31.19 4.62
CA ASP A 31 12.15 -30.52 5.78
C ASP A 31 12.66 -29.10 5.51
N ALA A 32 12.62 -28.63 4.26
CA ALA A 32 13.00 -27.26 3.96
C ALA A 32 11.81 -26.32 4.23
N PRO A 33 11.93 -25.33 5.13
CA PRO A 33 10.83 -24.40 5.44
C PRO A 33 10.47 -23.44 4.29
N VAL A 34 11.12 -23.55 3.12
CA VAL A 34 11.10 -22.55 2.05
C VAL A 34 10.88 -23.21 0.69
N PHE A 35 10.03 -22.59 -0.12
CA PHE A 35 9.65 -23.09 -1.44
C PHE A 35 10.75 -22.88 -2.50
N PHE A 36 11.27 -21.65 -2.61
CA PHE A 36 12.31 -21.33 -3.60
C PHE A 36 13.70 -21.68 -3.06
N GLN A 37 14.40 -22.63 -3.67
CA GLN A 37 15.83 -22.88 -3.38
C GLN A 37 16.76 -22.01 -4.23
N GLU A 38 16.32 -21.68 -5.44
CA GLU A 38 17.06 -20.85 -6.39
C GLU A 38 16.35 -19.52 -6.63
N GLY A 39 17.11 -18.51 -7.06
CA GLY A 39 16.56 -17.23 -7.45
C GLY A 39 15.94 -16.40 -6.33
N ARG A 40 16.20 -16.77 -5.07
CA ARG A 40 15.70 -16.11 -3.85
C ARG A 40 15.96 -14.61 -3.84
N VAL A 41 17.17 -14.19 -4.24
CA VAL A 41 17.57 -12.78 -4.27
C VAL A 41 16.73 -12.01 -5.28
N VAL A 42 16.59 -12.51 -6.51
CA VAL A 42 15.78 -11.85 -7.55
C VAL A 42 14.31 -11.79 -7.15
N THR A 43 13.77 -12.87 -6.57
CA THR A 43 12.40 -12.89 -6.02
C THR A 43 12.23 -11.86 -4.90
N PHE A 44 13.20 -11.76 -3.98
CA PHE A 44 13.19 -10.79 -2.89
C PHE A 44 13.26 -9.35 -3.41
N LEU A 45 14.12 -9.08 -4.38
CA LEU A 45 14.28 -7.75 -4.97
C LEU A 45 13.02 -7.32 -5.75
N LEU A 46 12.46 -8.21 -6.57
CA LEU A 46 11.24 -7.91 -7.32
C LEU A 46 10.03 -7.76 -6.41
N LEU A 47 9.85 -8.64 -5.41
CA LEU A 47 8.79 -8.50 -4.42
C LEU A 47 8.98 -7.22 -3.59
N GLY A 48 10.21 -6.93 -3.19
CA GLY A 48 10.56 -5.72 -2.48
C GLY A 48 10.24 -4.46 -3.28
N LEU A 49 10.55 -4.47 -4.58
CA LEU A 49 10.18 -3.40 -5.50
C LEU A 49 8.65 -3.18 -5.54
N LEU A 50 7.83 -4.24 -5.54
CA LEU A 50 6.36 -4.10 -5.51
C LEU A 50 5.88 -3.35 -4.26
N TYR A 51 6.37 -3.73 -3.09
CA TYR A 51 5.96 -3.09 -1.84
C TYR A 51 6.58 -1.70 -1.65
N LEU A 52 7.79 -1.47 -2.18
CA LEU A 52 8.39 -0.14 -2.22
C LEU A 52 7.61 0.80 -3.15
N LEU A 53 7.15 0.33 -4.31
CA LEU A 53 6.28 1.11 -5.19
C LEU A 53 4.96 1.46 -4.51
N LEU A 54 4.40 0.55 -3.71
CA LEU A 54 3.23 0.84 -2.87
C LEU A 54 3.53 1.94 -1.84
N ALA A 55 4.62 1.82 -1.09
CA ALA A 55 5.00 2.83 -0.10
C ALA A 55 5.27 4.21 -0.73
N LEU A 56 6.01 4.25 -1.84
CA LEU A 56 6.32 5.47 -2.57
C LEU A 56 5.06 6.10 -3.19
N SER A 57 4.12 5.28 -3.66
CA SER A 57 2.83 5.75 -4.16
C SER A 57 1.98 6.37 -3.04
N LEU A 58 1.98 5.79 -1.84
CA LEU A 58 1.27 6.34 -0.68
C LEU A 58 1.88 7.65 -0.19
N ASP A 59 3.22 7.76 -0.19
CA ASP A 59 3.92 9.01 0.14
C ASP A 59 3.66 10.11 -0.90
N ALA A 60 3.70 9.77 -2.19
CA ALA A 60 3.43 10.71 -3.28
C ALA A 60 1.95 11.12 -3.42
N ALA A 61 1.02 10.34 -2.85
CA ALA A 61 -0.41 10.58 -2.98
C ALA A 61 -0.88 11.90 -2.36
N GLY A 62 -0.12 12.46 -1.41
CA GLY A 62 -0.44 13.76 -0.81
C GLY A 62 -1.44 13.72 0.34
N TRP A 63 -1.70 12.54 0.92
CA TRP A 63 -2.56 12.38 2.09
C TRP A 63 -2.05 13.16 3.31
N VAL A 64 -0.73 13.14 3.56
CA VAL A 64 -0.07 13.86 4.64
C VAL A 64 1.26 14.40 4.12
N LYS A 65 1.74 15.51 4.70
CA LYS A 65 2.93 16.28 4.25
C LYS A 65 4.20 15.44 4.00
N SER A 66 4.36 14.30 4.69
CA SER A 66 5.35 13.28 4.35
C SER A 66 5.00 11.95 5.03
N MET A 67 4.97 10.86 4.27
CA MET A 67 4.85 9.49 4.75
C MET A 67 6.10 8.66 4.38
N GLY A 68 7.27 9.31 4.27
CA GLY A 68 8.54 8.66 3.92
C GLY A 68 8.93 7.52 4.87
N LEU A 69 8.34 7.47 6.08
CA LEU A 69 8.50 6.36 7.02
C LEU A 69 7.95 5.02 6.50
N LEU A 70 7.06 5.03 5.50
CA LEU A 70 6.54 3.80 4.88
C LEU A 70 7.65 2.97 4.23
N VAL A 71 8.74 3.59 3.76
CA VAL A 71 9.89 2.88 3.19
C VAL A 71 10.57 1.98 4.23
N PRO A 72 11.06 2.49 5.38
CA PRO A 72 11.63 1.63 6.42
C PRO A 72 10.61 0.67 7.06
N VAL A 73 9.31 0.98 7.04
CA VAL A 73 8.25 0.02 7.41
C VAL A 73 8.23 -1.17 6.46
N VAL A 74 8.20 -0.94 5.14
CA VAL A 74 8.24 -2.01 4.13
C VAL A 74 9.52 -2.83 4.26
N LEU A 75 10.68 -2.19 4.42
CA LEU A 75 11.95 -2.90 4.57
C LEU A 75 11.96 -3.78 5.83
N GLY A 76 11.47 -3.27 6.96
CA GLY A 76 11.34 -4.06 8.20
C GLY A 76 10.37 -5.23 8.04
N ALA A 77 9.22 -5.01 7.40
CA ALA A 77 8.21 -6.04 7.18
C ALA A 77 8.70 -7.14 6.22
N LEU A 78 9.38 -6.77 5.13
CA LEU A 78 9.93 -7.72 4.16
C LEU A 78 11.06 -8.55 4.78
N THR A 79 11.94 -7.92 5.55
CA THR A 79 13.04 -8.62 6.23
C THR A 79 12.48 -9.59 7.27
N LEU A 80 11.59 -9.15 8.15
CA LEU A 80 10.98 -10.03 9.15
C LEU A 80 10.12 -11.12 8.50
N GLY A 81 9.30 -10.79 7.51
CA GLY A 81 8.44 -11.76 6.80
C GLY A 81 9.25 -12.82 6.06
N THR A 82 10.40 -12.43 5.49
CA THR A 82 11.34 -13.36 4.90
C THR A 82 11.98 -14.23 5.99
N LEU A 83 12.57 -13.65 7.04
CA LEU A 83 13.17 -14.41 8.15
C LEU A 83 12.20 -15.44 8.75
N MET A 84 10.94 -15.04 8.96
CA MET A 84 9.88 -15.93 9.44
C MET A 84 9.55 -17.03 8.43
N ALA A 85 9.55 -16.74 7.13
CA ALA A 85 9.39 -17.76 6.10
C ALA A 85 10.49 -18.84 6.17
N TYR A 86 11.74 -18.47 6.47
CA TYR A 86 12.86 -19.39 6.64
C TYR A 86 12.87 -20.14 7.99
N SER A 87 12.04 -19.72 8.96
CA SER A 87 12.00 -20.33 10.29
C SER A 87 11.10 -21.58 10.36
N ARG A 88 11.27 -22.41 11.40
CA ARG A 88 10.41 -23.58 11.66
C ARG A 88 9.18 -23.27 12.54
N PHE A 89 8.94 -22.00 12.87
CA PHE A 89 7.79 -21.63 13.70
C PHE A 89 6.46 -21.97 13.01
N ASP A 90 5.39 -22.06 13.80
CA ASP A 90 4.05 -22.29 13.30
C ASP A 90 3.39 -20.97 12.85
N GLY A 91 2.25 -21.07 12.19
CA GLY A 91 1.54 -19.90 11.65
C GLY A 91 1.06 -18.93 12.73
N PHE A 92 0.61 -19.44 13.89
CA PHE A 92 0.09 -18.57 14.95
C PHE A 92 1.20 -17.72 15.58
N PHE A 93 2.34 -18.32 15.91
CA PHE A 93 3.49 -17.58 16.44
C PHE A 93 3.96 -16.50 15.46
N MET A 94 4.04 -16.81 14.16
CA MET A 94 4.42 -15.84 13.15
C MET A 94 3.48 -14.65 13.05
N LEU A 95 2.16 -14.89 13.06
CA LEU A 95 1.17 -13.83 12.96
C LEU A 95 1.17 -12.93 14.21
N SER A 96 1.17 -13.54 15.39
CA SER A 96 1.22 -12.82 16.68
C SER A 96 2.53 -12.05 16.86
N HIS A 97 3.66 -12.64 16.47
CA HIS A 97 4.95 -11.96 16.54
C HIS A 97 5.03 -10.79 15.56
N SER A 98 4.50 -10.93 14.34
CA SER A 98 4.43 -9.83 13.38
C SER A 98 3.54 -8.69 13.87
N LEU A 99 2.44 -9.01 14.56
CA LEU A 99 1.58 -8.01 15.21
C LEU A 99 2.38 -7.18 16.22
N ALA A 100 3.06 -7.84 17.16
CA ALA A 100 3.79 -7.19 18.24
C ALA A 100 5.01 -6.40 17.74
N THR A 101 5.81 -7.01 16.86
CA THR A 101 7.01 -6.37 16.30
C THR A 101 6.65 -5.26 15.32
N GLY A 102 5.60 -5.44 14.51
CA GLY A 102 5.12 -4.41 13.59
C GLY A 102 4.60 -3.19 14.33
N LEU A 103 3.80 -3.39 15.37
CA LEU A 103 3.33 -2.28 16.20
C LEU A 103 4.51 -1.54 16.83
N THR A 104 5.44 -2.27 17.45
CA THR A 104 6.63 -1.68 18.08
C THR A 104 7.50 -0.93 17.07
N TRP A 105 7.76 -1.52 15.90
CA TRP A 105 8.59 -0.92 14.84
C TRP A 105 7.96 0.34 14.26
N VAL A 106 6.67 0.30 13.93
CA VAL A 106 5.94 1.46 13.42
C VAL A 106 5.92 2.58 14.45
N PHE A 107 5.58 2.28 15.71
CA PHE A 107 5.61 3.27 16.80
C PHE A 107 6.99 3.90 16.95
N TYR A 108 8.05 3.09 16.94
CA TYR A 108 9.43 3.56 17.00
C TYR A 108 9.75 4.52 15.85
N LEU A 109 9.44 4.14 14.60
CA LEU A 109 9.69 5.00 13.43
C LEU A 109 8.89 6.31 13.49
N MET A 110 7.65 6.26 13.95
CA MET A 110 6.80 7.44 14.10
C MET A 110 7.34 8.44 15.14
N THR A 111 8.15 8.01 16.12
CA THR A 111 8.83 8.98 16.99
C THR A 111 9.75 9.92 16.20
N GLY A 112 10.22 9.52 15.01
CA GLY A 112 10.99 10.36 14.10
C GLY A 112 10.15 11.45 13.42
N THR A 113 8.82 11.26 13.31
CA THR A 113 7.93 12.20 12.62
C THR A 113 7.26 13.21 13.56
N VAL A 114 7.34 13.01 14.87
CA VAL A 114 6.81 13.95 15.86
C VAL A 114 7.68 15.21 15.88
N GLY A 115 7.07 16.34 15.51
CA GLY A 115 7.70 17.66 15.46
C GLY A 115 7.79 18.36 16.81
N HIS A 116 7.85 19.70 16.78
CA HIS A 116 7.85 20.56 17.97
C HIS A 116 6.44 20.74 18.52
N GLU A 117 5.88 19.66 19.06
CA GLU A 117 4.55 19.66 19.65
C GLU A 117 4.59 20.22 21.07
N ARG A 118 3.62 21.08 21.43
CA ARG A 118 3.56 21.69 22.78
C ARG A 118 3.49 20.64 23.89
N ARG A 119 2.75 19.55 23.69
CA ARG A 119 2.65 18.43 24.65
C ARG A 119 4.00 17.73 24.85
N VAL A 120 4.80 17.60 23.78
CA VAL A 120 6.16 17.03 23.88
C VAL A 120 7.07 17.94 24.71
N ALA A 121 6.98 19.26 24.51
CA ALA A 121 7.76 20.23 25.31
C ALA A 121 7.49 20.09 26.82
N VAL A 122 6.22 19.87 27.22
CA VAL A 122 5.87 19.64 28.63
C VAL A 122 6.62 18.43 29.19
N PHE A 123 6.71 17.31 28.48
CA PHE A 123 7.46 16.14 28.95
C PHE A 123 8.97 16.42 29.06
N LEU A 124 9.53 17.17 28.11
CA LEU A 124 10.94 17.57 28.12
C LEU A 124 11.27 18.46 29.32
N ASP A 125 10.38 19.40 29.65
CA ASP A 125 10.54 20.28 30.82
C ASP A 125 10.56 19.51 32.15
N HIS A 126 9.92 18.34 32.19
CA HIS A 126 9.93 17.43 33.35
C HIS A 126 11.11 16.44 33.33
N GLY A 127 12.09 16.62 32.44
CA GLY A 127 13.30 15.78 32.36
C GLY A 127 13.11 14.44 31.65
N VAL A 128 12.00 14.23 30.93
CA VAL A 128 11.78 12.99 30.17
C VAL A 128 12.67 12.99 28.91
N PRO A 129 13.37 11.89 28.60
CA PRO A 129 14.15 11.77 27.37
C PRO A 129 13.30 11.99 26.11
N VAL A 130 13.89 12.63 25.09
CA VAL A 130 13.19 13.01 23.85
C VAL A 130 12.44 11.85 23.19
N LEU A 131 13.08 10.67 23.10
CA LEU A 131 12.46 9.49 22.50
C LEU A 131 11.21 9.05 23.28
N GLN A 132 11.30 9.03 24.61
CA GLN A 132 10.23 8.63 25.50
C GLN A 132 9.08 9.66 25.49
N ALA A 133 9.40 10.95 25.49
CA ALA A 133 8.42 12.03 25.37
C ALA A 133 7.59 11.93 24.07
N ARG A 134 8.25 11.66 22.94
CA ARG A 134 7.57 11.46 21.65
C ARG A 134 6.75 10.17 21.61
N ALA A 135 7.25 9.10 22.21
CA ALA A 135 6.49 7.85 22.32
C ALA A 135 5.23 8.01 23.18
N TYR A 136 5.33 8.72 24.31
CA TYR A 136 4.17 9.04 25.16
C TYR A 136 3.15 9.90 24.44
N PHE A 137 3.60 10.92 23.70
CA PHE A 137 2.70 11.72 22.86
C PHE A 137 1.93 10.85 21.84
N LEU A 138 2.62 9.96 21.12
CA LEU A 138 1.95 9.08 20.15
C LEU A 138 0.98 8.10 20.83
N LEU A 139 1.36 7.55 21.99
CA LEU A 139 0.50 6.66 22.76
C LEU A 139 -0.76 7.37 23.25
N GLU A 140 -0.61 8.61 23.75
CA GLU A 140 -1.72 9.46 24.16
C GLU A 140 -2.68 9.71 23.01
N ARG A 141 -2.18 10.09 21.83
CA ARG A 141 -3.02 10.29 20.63
C ARG A 141 -3.76 9.02 20.22
N TRP A 142 -3.09 7.88 20.28
CA TRP A 142 -3.72 6.59 19.98
C TRP A 142 -4.84 6.27 20.97
N LEU A 143 -4.62 6.49 22.27
CA LEU A 143 -5.65 6.31 23.29
C LEU A 143 -6.83 7.29 23.12
N GLU A 144 -6.56 8.56 22.82
CA GLU A 144 -7.58 9.58 22.52
C GLU A 144 -8.44 9.16 21.32
N TRP A 145 -7.81 8.65 20.26
CA TRP A 145 -8.52 8.14 19.09
C TRP A 145 -9.35 6.89 19.40
N VAL A 146 -8.82 5.92 20.16
CA VAL A 146 -9.60 4.73 20.57
C VAL A 146 -10.84 5.15 21.38
N GLN A 147 -10.68 6.08 22.31
CA GLN A 147 -11.81 6.62 23.07
C GLN A 147 -12.81 7.35 22.18
N ALA A 148 -12.34 8.16 21.22
CA ALA A 148 -13.21 8.85 20.27
C ALA A 148 -14.01 7.85 19.41
N ALA A 149 -13.36 6.79 18.91
CA ALA A 149 -14.00 5.74 18.12
C ALA A 149 -15.10 5.00 18.91
N LEU A 150 -14.85 4.66 20.19
CA LEU A 150 -15.85 4.02 21.06
C LEU A 150 -17.05 4.93 21.34
N ASN A 151 -16.83 6.25 21.37
CA ASN A 151 -17.86 7.25 21.60
C ASN A 151 -18.53 7.73 20.29
N ASN A 152 -18.26 7.07 19.17
CA ASN A 152 -18.77 7.40 17.84
C ASN A 152 -18.45 8.84 17.39
N ASN A 153 -17.35 9.39 17.88
CA ASN A 153 -16.82 10.69 17.49
C ASN A 153 -15.71 10.49 16.45
N ALA A 154 -15.86 11.13 15.28
CA ALA A 154 -14.81 11.15 14.28
C ALA A 154 -13.64 12.03 14.79
N SER A 155 -12.47 11.41 14.98
CA SER A 155 -11.23 12.11 15.29
C SER A 155 -10.32 12.11 14.06
N ASN A 156 -10.17 13.27 13.45
CA ASN A 156 -9.37 13.43 12.23
C ASN A 156 -7.92 13.78 12.58
N ASP A 157 -7.10 12.75 12.78
CA ASP A 157 -5.73 12.85 13.25
C ASP A 157 -4.72 12.27 12.25
N ASN A 158 -3.86 13.13 11.70
CA ASN A 158 -2.82 12.73 10.74
C ASN A 158 -1.85 11.68 11.32
N TYR A 159 -1.52 11.73 12.61
CA TYR A 159 -0.62 10.74 13.22
C TYR A 159 -1.31 9.37 13.27
N ILE A 160 -2.61 9.32 13.56
CA ILE A 160 -3.36 8.05 13.59
C ILE A 160 -3.50 7.46 12.19
N PHE A 161 -3.84 8.28 11.20
CA PHE A 161 -3.88 7.82 9.82
C PHE A 161 -2.53 7.24 9.37
N VAL A 162 -1.42 7.93 9.69
CA VAL A 162 -0.08 7.44 9.39
C VAL A 162 0.20 6.12 10.11
N LEU A 163 -0.20 5.97 11.37
CA LEU A 163 -0.08 4.72 12.13
C LEU A 163 -0.84 3.57 11.46
N GLU A 164 -2.09 3.79 11.09
CA GLU A 164 -2.96 2.78 10.47
C GLU A 164 -2.45 2.34 9.11
N ILE A 165 -2.11 3.28 8.23
CA ILE A 165 -1.56 2.98 6.90
C ILE A 165 -0.21 2.26 7.04
N SER A 166 0.65 2.70 7.96
CA SER A 166 1.94 2.04 8.21
C SER A 166 1.75 0.61 8.70
N PHE A 167 0.81 0.40 9.61
CA PHE A 167 0.53 -0.94 10.12
C PHE A 167 -0.10 -1.86 9.07
N LEU A 168 -0.99 -1.31 8.23
CA LEU A 168 -1.57 -2.03 7.09
C LEU A 168 -0.48 -2.41 6.07
N VAL A 169 0.40 -1.47 5.70
CA VAL A 169 1.50 -1.73 4.77
C VAL A 169 2.49 -2.74 5.34
N TRP A 170 2.81 -2.65 6.64
CA TRP A 170 3.62 -3.65 7.35
C TRP A 170 3.02 -5.04 7.19
N TRP A 171 1.73 -5.18 7.48
CA TRP A 171 1.03 -6.46 7.40
C TRP A 171 0.99 -7.02 5.99
N LEU A 172 0.68 -6.19 4.99
CA LEU A 172 0.67 -6.61 3.59
C LEU A 172 2.06 -7.07 3.12
N ALA A 173 3.12 -6.32 3.45
CA ALA A 173 4.49 -6.66 3.08
C ALA A 173 4.99 -7.93 3.79
N TYR A 174 4.68 -8.05 5.09
CA TYR A 174 4.99 -9.22 5.89
C TYR A 174 4.30 -10.48 5.33
N LEU A 175 2.98 -10.43 5.15
CA LEU A 175 2.21 -11.56 4.60
C LEU A 175 2.60 -11.87 3.16
N GLY A 176 2.92 -10.86 2.36
CA GLY A 176 3.44 -11.01 1.01
C GLY A 176 4.74 -11.81 1.00
N ALA A 177 5.74 -11.37 1.74
CA ALA A 177 7.02 -12.08 1.87
C ALA A 177 6.80 -13.50 2.41
N TRP A 178 6.02 -13.65 3.48
CA TRP A 178 5.76 -14.94 4.11
C TRP A 178 5.09 -15.94 3.14
N THR A 179 4.03 -15.52 2.44
CA THR A 179 3.31 -16.40 1.49
C THR A 179 4.15 -16.76 0.27
N VAL A 180 4.94 -15.81 -0.26
CA VAL A 180 5.82 -16.03 -1.41
C VAL A 180 6.95 -17.00 -1.05
N PHE A 181 7.68 -16.76 0.03
CA PHE A 181 8.87 -17.54 0.36
C PHE A 181 8.54 -18.89 1.01
N ARG A 182 7.54 -18.95 1.89
CA ARG A 182 7.20 -20.19 2.60
C ARG A 182 6.37 -21.14 1.74
N HIS A 183 5.41 -20.63 0.99
CA HIS A 183 4.43 -21.45 0.27
C HIS A 183 4.57 -21.41 -1.25
N GLY A 184 5.36 -20.49 -1.81
CA GLY A 184 5.46 -20.31 -3.27
C GLY A 184 4.24 -19.64 -3.90
N TYR A 185 3.30 -19.11 -3.10
CA TYR A 185 2.08 -18.47 -3.60
C TYR A 185 2.33 -17.02 -4.03
N VAL A 186 3.13 -16.85 -5.07
CA VAL A 186 3.58 -15.54 -5.57
C VAL A 186 2.42 -14.61 -5.90
N TRP A 187 1.36 -15.15 -6.51
CA TRP A 187 0.18 -14.39 -6.89
C TRP A 187 -0.51 -13.74 -5.69
N ARG A 188 -0.47 -14.35 -4.49
CA ARG A 188 -1.09 -13.77 -3.29
C ARG A 188 -0.37 -12.51 -2.84
N GLY A 189 0.97 -12.55 -2.79
CA GLY A 189 1.79 -11.38 -2.47
C GLY A 189 1.58 -10.25 -3.48
N VAL A 190 1.52 -10.58 -4.78
CA VAL A 190 1.23 -9.58 -5.83
C VAL A 190 -0.15 -8.96 -5.64
N VAL A 191 -1.20 -9.77 -5.46
CA VAL A 191 -2.59 -9.28 -5.33
C VAL A 191 -2.75 -8.39 -4.10
N MET A 192 -2.13 -8.75 -2.97
CA MET A 192 -2.16 -7.94 -1.74
C MET A 192 -1.66 -6.51 -1.99
N ALA A 193 -0.50 -6.37 -2.63
CA ALA A 193 0.06 -5.06 -2.96
C ALA A 193 -0.74 -4.35 -4.07
N ALA A 194 -1.22 -5.10 -5.07
CA ALA A 194 -1.97 -4.56 -6.20
C ALA A 194 -3.29 -3.93 -5.77
N VAL A 195 -4.04 -4.58 -4.88
CA VAL A 195 -5.32 -4.04 -4.35
C VAL A 195 -5.08 -2.73 -3.61
N ALA A 196 -4.10 -2.70 -2.70
CA ALA A 196 -3.77 -1.47 -1.97
C ALA A 196 -3.33 -0.34 -2.91
N LEU A 197 -2.51 -0.65 -3.92
CA LEU A 197 -2.05 0.33 -4.90
C LEU A 197 -3.17 0.85 -5.79
N LEU A 198 -4.10 -0.02 -6.21
CA LEU A 198 -5.29 0.36 -6.99
C LEU A 198 -6.19 1.31 -6.20
N VAL A 199 -6.48 0.96 -4.93
CA VAL A 199 -7.27 1.82 -4.04
C VAL A 199 -6.58 3.17 -3.87
N ASN A 200 -5.28 3.19 -3.58
CA ASN A 200 -4.53 4.43 -3.48
C ASN A 200 -4.57 5.23 -4.79
N THR A 201 -4.38 4.59 -5.94
CA THR A 201 -4.40 5.26 -7.25
C THR A 201 -5.77 5.88 -7.57
N TYR A 202 -6.85 5.26 -7.11
CA TYR A 202 -8.20 5.76 -7.33
C TYR A 202 -8.55 6.96 -6.43
N TYR A 203 -8.11 6.95 -5.17
CA TYR A 203 -8.49 7.97 -4.18
C TYR A 203 -7.42 9.03 -3.90
N ALA A 204 -6.19 8.85 -4.38
CA ALA A 204 -5.09 9.75 -4.08
C ALA A 204 -5.42 11.20 -4.49
N PRO A 205 -5.18 12.18 -3.60
CA PRO A 205 -5.28 13.60 -3.94
C PRO A 205 -4.42 13.99 -5.16
N ASN A 206 -3.23 13.40 -5.27
CA ASN A 206 -2.31 13.61 -6.39
C ASN A 206 -2.31 12.41 -7.36
N PRO A 207 -2.07 12.64 -8.66
CA PRO A 207 -2.00 11.56 -9.64
C PRO A 207 -0.77 10.67 -9.39
N VAL A 208 -1.01 9.43 -8.97
CA VAL A 208 0.04 8.42 -8.69
C VAL A 208 0.01 7.23 -9.67
N THR A 209 -0.71 7.36 -10.79
CA THR A 209 -0.89 6.30 -11.80
C THR A 209 0.44 5.77 -12.37
N GLY A 210 1.49 6.59 -12.41
CA GLY A 210 2.82 6.15 -12.85
C GLY A 210 3.38 4.99 -12.02
N PHE A 211 3.13 4.97 -10.71
CA PHE A 211 3.55 3.87 -9.82
C PHE A 211 2.81 2.57 -10.16
N LEU A 212 1.53 2.64 -10.51
CA LEU A 212 0.74 1.48 -10.93
C LEU A 212 1.31 0.85 -12.21
N VAL A 213 1.70 1.66 -13.19
CA VAL A 213 2.31 1.15 -14.44
C VAL A 213 3.62 0.41 -14.14
N ILE A 214 4.51 1.01 -13.37
CA ILE A 214 5.80 0.39 -12.99
C ILE A 214 5.55 -0.87 -12.15
N PHE A 215 4.56 -0.85 -11.26
CA PHE A 215 4.15 -2.00 -10.47
C PHE A 215 3.69 -3.16 -11.35
N CYS A 216 2.84 -2.91 -12.36
CA CYS A 216 2.40 -3.94 -13.29
C CYS A 216 3.58 -4.59 -14.03
N ILE A 217 4.56 -3.79 -14.46
CA ILE A 217 5.78 -4.29 -15.09
C ILE A 217 6.54 -5.21 -14.12
N ALA A 218 6.83 -4.73 -12.92
CA ALA A 218 7.55 -5.48 -11.90
C ALA A 218 6.81 -6.75 -11.47
N ALA A 219 5.47 -6.70 -11.40
CA ALA A 219 4.64 -7.83 -11.00
C ALA A 219 4.64 -8.93 -12.06
N LEU A 220 4.52 -8.57 -13.34
CA LEU A 220 4.58 -9.53 -14.43
C LEU A 220 5.98 -10.14 -14.57
N LEU A 221 7.04 -9.34 -14.35
CA LEU A 221 8.41 -9.86 -14.25
C LEU A 221 8.57 -10.85 -13.10
N LEU A 222 8.05 -10.55 -11.91
CA LEU A 222 8.08 -11.45 -10.76
C LEU A 222 7.36 -12.77 -11.05
N LEU A 223 6.18 -12.69 -11.66
CA LEU A 223 5.39 -13.88 -12.03
C LEU A 223 6.11 -14.72 -13.10
N ALA A 224 6.65 -14.09 -14.15
CA ALA A 224 7.44 -14.78 -15.17
C ALA A 224 8.69 -15.45 -14.58
N TRP A 225 9.45 -14.71 -13.77
CA TRP A 225 10.65 -15.19 -13.09
C TRP A 225 10.36 -16.41 -12.20
N THR A 226 9.35 -16.30 -11.34
CA THR A 226 9.00 -17.38 -10.41
C THR A 226 8.37 -18.58 -11.11
N ASN A 227 7.65 -18.37 -12.22
CA ASN A 227 7.20 -19.45 -13.10
C ASN A 227 8.39 -20.21 -13.71
N LEU A 228 9.41 -19.49 -14.19
CA LEU A 228 10.63 -20.09 -14.72
C LEU A 228 11.36 -20.93 -13.66
N ILE A 229 11.53 -20.42 -12.45
CA ILE A 229 12.15 -21.18 -11.35
C ILE A 229 11.37 -22.45 -11.07
N SER A 230 10.04 -22.34 -11.01
CA SER A 230 9.15 -23.49 -10.77
C SER A 230 9.24 -24.52 -11.90
N ASN A 231 9.38 -24.08 -13.16
CA ASN A 231 9.64 -24.95 -14.31
C ASN A 231 11.00 -25.65 -14.22
N ARG A 232 12.06 -24.92 -13.85
CA ARG A 232 13.42 -25.49 -13.70
C ARG A 232 13.46 -26.59 -12.65
N GLN A 233 12.80 -26.40 -11.51
CA GLN A 233 12.69 -27.44 -10.47
C GLN A 233 12.01 -28.70 -11.02
N ARG A 234 10.93 -28.54 -11.80
CA ARG A 234 10.24 -29.67 -12.47
C ARG A 234 11.14 -30.34 -13.51
N TRP A 235 11.81 -29.59 -14.37
CA TRP A 235 12.69 -30.15 -15.40
C TRP A 235 13.85 -30.95 -14.82
N ARG A 236 14.43 -30.49 -13.71
CA ARG A 236 15.45 -31.26 -12.98
C ARG A 236 14.91 -32.56 -12.42
N ALA A 237 13.69 -32.54 -11.85
CA ALA A 237 13.04 -33.77 -11.38
C ALA A 237 12.82 -34.78 -12.52
N PHE A 238 12.57 -34.30 -13.74
CA PHE A 238 12.45 -35.13 -14.94
C PHE A 238 13.77 -35.37 -15.70
N ARG A 239 14.92 -34.92 -15.17
CA ARG A 239 16.26 -35.01 -15.81
C ARG A 239 16.31 -34.44 -17.24
N ILE A 240 15.48 -33.43 -17.53
CA ILE A 240 15.50 -32.71 -18.81
C ILE A 240 16.64 -31.69 -18.76
N THR A 241 17.55 -31.74 -19.74
CA THR A 241 18.64 -30.76 -19.88
C THR A 241 18.09 -29.42 -20.36
N PHE A 242 18.60 -28.33 -19.79
CA PHE A 242 18.24 -26.97 -20.14
C PHE A 242 19.51 -26.12 -20.19
N SER A 243 19.59 -25.13 -21.08
CA SER A 243 20.75 -24.24 -21.17
C SER A 243 20.84 -23.28 -19.97
N GLN A 244 22.05 -22.97 -19.54
CA GLN A 244 22.28 -22.11 -18.36
C GLN A 244 21.79 -20.67 -18.58
N ASP A 245 21.84 -20.16 -19.82
CA ASP A 245 21.42 -18.80 -20.20
C ASP A 245 19.91 -18.59 -20.34
N ILE A 246 19.08 -19.64 -20.21
CA ILE A 246 17.61 -19.53 -20.29
C ILE A 246 17.06 -18.44 -19.36
N GLY A 247 17.74 -18.14 -18.26
CA GLY A 247 17.28 -17.14 -17.28
C GLY A 247 17.21 -15.74 -17.87
N PHE A 248 18.28 -15.33 -18.56
CA PHE A 248 18.38 -13.98 -19.12
C PHE A 248 17.45 -13.81 -20.33
N ASP A 249 17.48 -14.78 -21.25
CA ASP A 249 16.62 -14.75 -22.45
C ASP A 249 15.14 -14.78 -22.10
N PHE A 250 14.76 -15.58 -21.11
CA PHE A 250 13.38 -15.65 -20.64
C PHE A 250 12.94 -14.37 -19.94
N MET A 251 13.81 -13.74 -19.14
CA MET A 251 13.47 -12.49 -18.46
C MET A 251 13.36 -11.31 -19.45
N ARG A 252 14.25 -11.25 -20.45
CA ARG A 252 14.17 -10.29 -21.56
C ARG A 252 12.89 -10.50 -22.38
N THR A 253 12.56 -11.73 -22.72
CA THR A 253 11.35 -12.07 -23.48
C THR A 253 10.08 -11.77 -22.66
N GLY A 254 10.09 -12.11 -21.37
CA GLY A 254 9.01 -11.79 -20.43
C GLY A 254 8.82 -10.29 -20.27
N LEU A 255 9.89 -9.50 -20.23
CA LEU A 255 9.83 -8.04 -20.23
C LEU A 255 9.17 -7.50 -21.51
N LEU A 256 9.54 -8.02 -22.68
CA LEU A 256 8.95 -7.62 -23.96
C LEU A 256 7.44 -7.94 -24.01
N TYR A 257 7.04 -9.15 -23.61
CA TYR A 257 5.62 -9.52 -23.53
C TYR A 257 4.85 -8.66 -22.53
N THR A 258 5.45 -8.37 -21.38
CA THR A 258 4.88 -7.48 -20.35
C THR A 258 4.63 -6.08 -20.92
N LEU A 259 5.63 -5.52 -21.62
CA LEU A 259 5.51 -4.19 -22.23
C LEU A 259 4.45 -4.17 -23.33
N MET A 260 4.36 -5.23 -24.14
CA MET A 260 3.30 -5.41 -25.13
C MET A 260 1.92 -5.46 -24.46
N ILE A 261 1.73 -6.30 -23.44
CA ILE A 261 0.45 -6.43 -22.70
C ILE A 261 0.03 -5.09 -22.14
N ILE A 262 0.96 -4.33 -21.55
CA ILE A 262 0.65 -3.01 -20.98
C ILE A 262 0.29 -2.01 -22.08
N THR A 263 1.01 -2.02 -23.21
CA THR A 263 0.68 -1.16 -24.35
C THR A 263 -0.71 -1.48 -24.89
N PHE A 264 -1.05 -2.77 -25.03
CA PHE A 264 -2.41 -3.19 -25.38
C PHE A 264 -3.43 -2.77 -24.33
N ALA A 265 -3.12 -2.88 -23.04
CA ALA A 265 -4.00 -2.45 -21.95
C ALA A 265 -4.23 -0.93 -21.95
N PHE A 266 -3.26 -0.13 -22.40
CA PHE A 266 -3.40 1.32 -22.58
C PHE A 266 -4.24 1.70 -23.82
N VAL A 267 -4.28 0.85 -24.85
CA VAL A 267 -5.12 1.05 -26.04
C VAL A 267 -6.55 0.53 -25.81
N ALA A 268 -6.71 -0.44 -24.92
CA ALA A 268 -7.99 -1.07 -24.56
C ALA A 268 -9.10 -0.14 -24.00
N PRO A 269 -8.85 1.04 -23.37
CA PRO A 269 -9.93 1.91 -22.89
C PRO A 269 -10.83 2.41 -24.03
N SER A 270 -10.34 2.40 -25.27
CA SER A 270 -11.13 2.71 -26.47
C SER A 270 -12.16 1.62 -26.84
N LEU A 271 -12.04 0.41 -26.28
CA LEU A 271 -12.90 -0.75 -26.57
C LEU A 271 -13.95 -1.01 -25.47
N GLY A 272 -13.85 -0.31 -24.33
CA GLY A 272 -14.46 -0.67 -23.05
C GLY A 272 -15.74 0.06 -22.65
N ARG A 273 -16.47 0.73 -23.56
CA ARG A 273 -17.77 1.35 -23.23
C ARG A 273 -18.91 0.33 -23.24
N ASN A 274 -18.71 -0.82 -22.59
CA ASN A 274 -19.67 -1.93 -22.62
C ASN A 274 -20.51 -1.95 -21.34
N THR A 275 -21.79 -1.63 -21.47
CA THR A 275 -22.77 -1.51 -20.38
C THR A 275 -22.94 -2.78 -19.53
N TRP A 276 -22.52 -3.94 -20.06
CA TRP A 276 -22.59 -5.23 -19.35
C TRP A 276 -21.60 -5.31 -18.17
N PHE A 277 -20.37 -4.82 -18.34
CA PHE A 277 -19.36 -4.80 -17.26
C PHE A 277 -19.79 -3.89 -16.10
N HIS A 278 -20.39 -2.74 -16.40
CA HIS A 278 -20.93 -1.84 -15.38
C HIS A 278 -22.07 -2.49 -14.57
N ARG A 279 -22.95 -3.28 -15.19
CA ARG A 279 -24.03 -3.99 -14.46
C ARG A 279 -23.50 -5.13 -13.59
N LEU A 280 -22.46 -5.82 -14.04
CA LEU A 280 -21.84 -6.91 -13.27
C LEU A 280 -21.14 -6.39 -12.00
N LEU A 281 -20.57 -5.18 -12.08
CA LEU A 281 -19.86 -4.53 -10.98
C LEU A 281 -20.74 -3.60 -10.14
N ALA A 282 -21.97 -3.28 -10.57
CA ALA A 282 -22.90 -2.39 -9.86
C ALA A 282 -23.07 -2.70 -8.35
N PRO A 283 -23.29 -3.96 -7.92
CA PRO A 283 -23.44 -4.25 -6.49
C PRO A 283 -22.13 -4.12 -5.69
N ILE A 284 -20.98 -4.27 -6.36
CA ILE A 284 -19.67 -4.02 -5.74
C ILE A 284 -19.44 -2.51 -5.61
N ASN A 285 -19.76 -1.76 -6.67
CA ASN A 285 -19.63 -0.30 -6.69
C ASN A 285 -20.51 0.37 -5.63
N GLN A 286 -21.76 -0.09 -5.44
CA GLN A 286 -22.65 0.46 -4.41
C GLN A 286 -22.11 0.23 -2.99
N ARG A 287 -21.69 -0.99 -2.66
CA ARG A 287 -21.07 -1.27 -1.35
C ARG A 287 -19.77 -0.47 -1.14
N TRP A 288 -19.03 -0.28 -2.23
CA TRP A 288 -17.81 0.51 -2.21
C TRP A 288 -18.09 1.99 -2.01
N GLU A 289 -19.12 2.55 -2.64
CA GLU A 289 -19.59 3.93 -2.44
C GLU A 289 -20.05 4.16 -1.00
N GLU A 290 -20.83 3.25 -0.41
CA GLU A 290 -21.25 3.32 1.00
C GLU A 290 -20.05 3.28 1.95
N THR A 291 -19.10 2.36 1.74
CA THR A 291 -17.87 2.27 2.54
C THR A 291 -17.01 3.53 2.39
N THR A 292 -16.99 4.11 1.18
CA THR A 292 -16.26 5.34 0.90
C THR A 292 -16.89 6.54 1.58
N GLN A 293 -18.22 6.64 1.62
CA GLN A 293 -18.91 7.72 2.34
C GLN A 293 -18.64 7.64 3.84
N GLU A 294 -18.63 6.43 4.40
CA GLU A 294 -18.28 6.20 5.80
C GLU A 294 -16.80 6.53 6.09
N PHE A 295 -15.89 6.09 5.21
CA PHE A 295 -14.47 6.43 5.30
C PHE A 295 -14.25 7.94 5.20
N ASN A 296 -14.88 8.60 4.24
CA ASN A 296 -14.82 10.05 4.08
C ASN A 296 -15.41 10.79 5.28
N ARG A 297 -16.42 10.25 5.96
CA ARG A 297 -16.96 10.81 7.21
C ARG A 297 -15.97 10.67 8.37
N LEU A 298 -15.33 9.52 8.50
CA LEU A 298 -14.33 9.27 9.54
C LEU A 298 -13.04 10.11 9.35
N TYR A 299 -12.71 10.39 8.09
CA TYR A 299 -11.45 11.03 7.68
C TYR A 299 -11.64 12.31 6.86
N GLU A 300 -12.75 13.03 7.06
CA GLU A 300 -13.16 14.20 6.26
C GLU A 300 -12.09 15.32 6.23
N GLY A 301 -11.17 15.31 7.20
CA GLY A 301 -10.07 16.27 7.28
C GLY A 301 -8.69 15.74 6.84
N LEU A 302 -8.56 14.52 6.28
CA LEU A 302 -7.31 14.03 5.69
C LEU A 302 -6.84 14.85 4.48
N ASN A 303 -7.67 15.79 4.01
CA ASN A 303 -7.33 16.70 2.93
C ASN A 303 -7.34 18.17 3.35
N ARG A 304 -7.12 18.46 4.64
CA ARG A 304 -6.55 19.76 5.04
C ARG A 304 -5.05 19.78 4.73
N GLN A 305 -4.69 19.52 3.47
CA GLN A 305 -3.72 20.44 2.91
C GLN A 305 -4.31 21.83 3.17
N GLU A 306 -3.50 22.76 3.64
CA GLU A 306 -3.62 24.10 3.10
C GLU A 306 -3.48 23.92 1.60
N ARG A 307 -4.56 23.51 0.93
CA ARG A 307 -4.83 23.96 -0.42
C ARG A 307 -4.54 25.42 -0.26
N LEU A 308 -3.52 25.90 -0.95
CA LEU A 308 -3.45 27.29 -1.30
C LEU A 308 -4.85 27.54 -1.86
N VAL A 309 -5.74 27.99 -0.99
CA VAL A 309 -7.00 28.58 -1.36
C VAL A 309 -6.43 29.74 -2.14
N ALA A 310 -6.33 29.55 -3.46
CA ALA A 310 -6.36 30.66 -4.38
C ALA A 310 -7.51 31.49 -3.82
N THR A 311 -7.13 32.61 -3.22
CA THR A 311 -7.85 33.40 -2.24
C THR A 311 -9.19 33.78 -2.85
N GLY A 312 -10.13 32.85 -2.75
CA GLY A 312 -11.49 32.93 -3.23
C GLY A 312 -12.34 33.10 -2.00
N PHE A 313 -13.11 34.18 -1.98
CA PHE A 313 -14.01 34.48 -0.88
C PHE A 313 -15.13 33.45 -0.87
N GLY A 314 -14.93 32.35 -0.15
CA GLY A 314 -15.89 31.26 -0.03
C GLY A 314 -17.07 31.61 0.89
N ARG A 315 -18.09 30.75 0.89
CA ARG A 315 -19.31 30.93 1.70
C ARG A 315 -19.13 30.64 3.20
N THR A 316 -17.97 30.14 3.63
CA THR A 316 -17.70 29.80 5.03
C THR A 316 -16.33 30.32 5.49
N LEU A 317 -16.23 30.69 6.76
CA LEU A 317 -15.00 31.14 7.42
C LEU A 317 -14.89 30.51 8.81
N ALA A 318 -14.01 29.52 8.96
CA ALA A 318 -13.71 28.91 10.25
C ALA A 318 -12.90 29.86 11.15
N LEU A 319 -13.26 29.93 12.44
CA LEU A 319 -12.48 30.66 13.43
C LEU A 319 -11.38 29.76 13.98
N GLY A 320 -10.13 29.97 13.56
CA GLY A 320 -8.97 29.35 14.20
C GLY A 320 -7.83 29.02 13.24
N GLY A 321 -6.65 29.55 13.54
CA GLY A 321 -5.39 29.22 12.89
C GLY A 321 -4.62 30.43 12.37
N ALA A 322 -3.30 30.29 12.27
CA ALA A 322 -2.45 31.26 11.59
C ALA A 322 -2.89 31.40 10.13
N ARG A 323 -3.11 32.63 9.65
CA ARG A 323 -3.42 32.88 8.25
C ARG A 323 -2.12 32.97 7.47
N ASN A 324 -1.91 32.07 6.53
CA ASN A 324 -0.84 32.20 5.54
C ASN A 324 -1.29 33.19 4.46
N VAL A 325 -0.85 34.44 4.59
CA VAL A 325 -1.04 35.49 3.58
C VAL A 325 0.03 35.30 2.51
N THR A 326 -0.35 35.34 1.24
CA THR A 326 0.59 35.27 0.10
C THR A 326 0.57 36.59 -0.67
N ASP A 327 1.68 36.94 -1.33
CA ASP A 327 1.79 38.14 -2.18
C ASP A 327 1.19 37.93 -3.58
N ARG A 328 0.28 36.98 -3.73
CA ARG A 328 -0.40 36.72 -5.01
C ARG A 328 -1.42 37.81 -5.26
N ALA A 329 -1.32 38.49 -6.40
CA ALA A 329 -2.29 39.50 -6.82
C ALA A 329 -3.71 38.90 -6.89
N VAL A 330 -4.66 39.51 -6.17
CA VAL A 330 -6.08 39.09 -6.12
C VAL A 330 -6.90 39.81 -7.19
N PHE A 331 -6.73 41.13 -7.31
CA PHE A 331 -7.28 41.95 -8.38
C PHE A 331 -6.49 43.27 -8.47
N GLN A 332 -6.58 43.96 -9.61
CA GLN A 332 -6.03 45.30 -9.81
C GLN A 332 -7.17 46.25 -10.14
N VAL A 333 -7.17 47.44 -9.53
CA VAL A 333 -8.22 48.43 -9.71
C VAL A 333 -7.61 49.83 -9.84
N GLN A 334 -8.16 50.63 -10.75
CA GLN A 334 -7.86 52.05 -10.82
C GLN A 334 -8.98 52.81 -10.10
N ALA A 335 -8.64 53.50 -9.00
CA ALA A 335 -9.61 54.25 -8.21
C ALA A 335 -9.01 55.60 -7.82
N ALA A 336 -9.84 56.64 -7.77
CA ALA A 336 -9.41 57.98 -7.38
C ALA A 336 -8.95 58.05 -5.91
N GLN A 337 -9.44 57.15 -5.05
CA GLN A 337 -9.10 57.04 -3.63
C GLN A 337 -9.17 55.56 -3.18
N GLY A 338 -8.40 55.19 -2.16
CA GLY A 338 -8.45 53.85 -1.56
C GLY A 338 -9.80 53.60 -0.87
N ARG A 339 -10.53 52.56 -1.29
CA ARG A 339 -11.82 52.16 -0.72
C ARG A 339 -11.72 50.79 -0.07
N TYR A 340 -12.66 50.51 0.84
CA TYR A 340 -12.89 49.18 1.35
C TYR A 340 -13.60 48.33 0.28
N TRP A 341 -12.91 47.32 -0.25
CA TRP A 341 -13.44 46.41 -1.25
C TRP A 341 -14.09 45.21 -0.56
N ARG A 342 -15.40 45.32 -0.31
CA ARG A 342 -16.18 44.23 0.30
C ARG A 342 -16.30 43.08 -0.70
N ALA A 343 -15.82 41.90 -0.31
CA ALA A 343 -15.91 40.72 -1.14
C ALA A 343 -16.99 39.72 -0.67
N VAL A 344 -17.02 39.38 0.61
CA VAL A 344 -18.03 38.48 1.20
C VAL A 344 -18.50 39.02 2.54
N THR A 345 -19.77 38.76 2.86
CA THR A 345 -20.37 39.05 4.17
C THR A 345 -20.77 37.73 4.80
N PHE A 346 -20.54 37.55 6.09
CA PHE A 346 -21.01 36.38 6.83
C PHE A 346 -22.06 36.83 7.83
N ASP A 347 -23.18 36.11 7.88
CA ASP A 347 -24.39 36.51 8.59
C ASP A 347 -24.79 35.55 9.72
N GLU A 348 -24.32 34.29 9.69
CA GLU A 348 -24.61 33.32 10.74
C GLU A 348 -23.32 32.75 11.36
N PHE A 349 -23.32 32.57 12.68
CA PHE A 349 -22.24 31.94 13.43
C PHE A 349 -22.76 30.71 14.18
N ASN A 350 -22.24 29.53 13.86
CA ASN A 350 -22.74 28.25 14.38
C ASN A 350 -21.92 27.70 15.57
N GLY A 351 -21.10 28.54 16.22
CA GLY A 351 -20.22 28.14 17.32
C GLY A 351 -18.83 27.64 16.89
N ARG A 352 -18.61 27.37 15.60
CA ARG A 352 -17.30 26.94 15.07
C ARG A 352 -16.85 27.74 13.83
N GLN A 353 -17.78 28.19 13.01
CA GLN A 353 -17.50 28.93 11.78
C GLN A 353 -18.58 29.97 11.48
N TRP A 354 -18.19 31.00 10.73
CA TRP A 354 -19.07 31.96 10.10
C TRP A 354 -19.55 31.42 8.74
N THR A 355 -20.82 31.62 8.40
CA THR A 355 -21.42 31.21 7.12
C THR A 355 -22.11 32.40 6.44
N ASN A 356 -22.15 32.36 5.11
CA ASN A 356 -22.87 33.30 4.26
C ASN A 356 -24.10 32.61 3.65
N ASN A 357 -25.27 33.00 4.12
CA ASN A 357 -26.56 32.48 3.66
C ASN A 357 -27.23 33.35 2.59
N ALA A 358 -26.54 34.37 2.06
CA ALA A 358 -27.08 35.21 0.99
C ALA A 358 -27.39 34.38 -0.26
N GLU A 359 -28.57 34.64 -0.83
CA GLU A 359 -29.02 34.07 -2.11
C GLU A 359 -28.63 34.95 -3.31
N ILE A 360 -28.21 36.20 -3.04
CA ILE A 360 -27.89 37.20 -4.05
C ILE A 360 -26.38 37.28 -4.23
N GLU A 361 -25.91 36.87 -5.39
CA GLU A 361 -24.54 37.05 -5.85
C GLU A 361 -24.51 38.17 -6.90
N ALA A 362 -23.62 39.13 -6.71
CA ALA A 362 -23.40 40.21 -7.67
C ALA A 362 -22.07 39.95 -8.37
N GLU A 363 -22.14 39.51 -9.63
CA GLU A 363 -20.97 39.38 -10.48
C GLU A 363 -20.66 40.72 -11.15
N PHE A 364 -19.40 41.13 -11.11
CA PHE A 364 -18.90 42.30 -11.80
C PHE A 364 -17.90 41.84 -12.86
N GLU A 365 -18.15 42.20 -14.12
CA GLU A 365 -17.22 41.88 -15.19
C GLU A 365 -15.92 42.67 -15.06
N ALA A 366 -14.82 42.04 -15.52
CA ALA A 366 -13.52 42.69 -15.55
C ALA A 366 -13.47 43.74 -16.67
N GLY A 367 -13.70 45.01 -16.31
CA GLY A 367 -13.32 46.16 -17.14
C GLY A 367 -14.45 46.92 -17.84
N THR A 368 -15.21 47.69 -17.06
CA THR A 368 -15.82 48.95 -17.54
C THR A 368 -15.39 50.10 -16.65
#